data_AF-A0A844XH89-F1
#
_entry.id   AF-A0A844XH89-F1
#
_cell.length_a   1.000
_cell.length_b   1.000
_cell.length_c   1.000
_cell.angle_alpha   90.00
_cell.angle_beta   90.00
_cell.angle_gamma   90.00
#
_symmetry.space_group_name_H-M   'P 1'
#
loop_
_entity.id
_entity.type
_entity.pdbx_description
1 polymer ?
#
loop_
_entity_poly.entity_id
_entity_poly.type
_entity_poly.pdbx_seq_one_letter_code
_entity_poly.pdbx_strand_id
1 'polypeptide(L)'
;MNKLIGFLVFSISTYAFGTATDSDCDCTPPGLPQEDGVKFVQNLTSELSQIDVRVMSAELCLILTKESSLDKYSAAENLEETLLRFSSISRISPNYKLQLANFWNKHSESIICEANSGLFPRQHLFKRAIQMNVQDKVLVDYFLSDENKFPINMNVIEVLNDGEKSTILDYIDKVIAEPDANQIYNIGQVIGIKNIIEKLYNGKRAKEL
;
A
#
# COMPACT_ATOMS: atom_id res chain seq x y z
N MET A 1 -33.60 -26.00 -37.46
CA MET A 1 -34.85 -26.52 -36.87
C MET A 1 -34.50 -27.31 -35.62
N ASN A 2 -35.24 -27.06 -34.52
CA ASN A 2 -35.32 -27.79 -33.24
C ASN A 2 -34.06 -27.71 -32.33
N LYS A 3 -33.99 -26.80 -31.34
CA LYS A 3 -34.55 -26.88 -29.97
C LYS A 3 -34.36 -28.25 -29.30
N LEU A 4 -33.54 -28.32 -28.24
CA LEU A 4 -34.03 -28.75 -26.92
C LEU A 4 -33.09 -28.26 -25.79
N ILE A 5 -33.73 -27.71 -24.76
CA ILE A 5 -33.19 -27.28 -23.48
C ILE A 5 -33.22 -28.49 -22.54
N GLY A 6 -32.19 -28.65 -21.70
CA GLY A 6 -32.17 -29.64 -20.62
C GLY A 6 -31.41 -29.10 -19.42
N PHE A 7 -32.12 -28.40 -18.54
CA PHE A 7 -31.69 -28.10 -17.18
C PHE A 7 -31.66 -29.39 -16.36
N LEU A 8 -30.59 -29.64 -15.61
CA LEU A 8 -30.59 -30.63 -14.53
C LEU A 8 -29.98 -30.01 -13.27
N VAL A 9 -30.74 -30.18 -12.20
CA VAL A 9 -30.75 -29.44 -10.95
C VAL A 9 -30.40 -30.44 -9.83
N PHE A 10 -29.56 -29.97 -8.91
CA PHE A 10 -29.37 -30.42 -7.52
C PHE A 10 -28.62 -31.73 -7.23
N SER A 11 -27.59 -31.58 -6.40
CA SER A 11 -27.27 -32.55 -5.35
C SER A 11 -26.88 -31.78 -4.10
N ILE A 12 -27.80 -31.76 -3.13
CA ILE A 12 -27.59 -31.30 -1.77
C ILE A 12 -26.91 -32.46 -1.04
N SER A 13 -25.69 -32.27 -0.54
CA SER A 13 -25.08 -33.20 0.41
C SER A 13 -25.43 -32.74 1.83
N THR A 14 -26.45 -33.36 2.40
CA THR A 14 -26.74 -33.40 3.84
C THR A 14 -25.71 -34.30 4.53
N TYR A 15 -24.98 -33.78 5.51
CA TYR A 15 -24.30 -34.61 6.50
C TYR A 15 -25.15 -34.69 7.78
N ALA A 16 -25.24 -35.91 8.27
CA ALA A 16 -26.17 -36.39 9.26
C ALA A 16 -25.80 -36.02 10.69
N PHE A 17 -26.86 -36.04 11.50
CA PHE A 17 -26.93 -35.95 12.94
C PHE A 17 -25.97 -36.88 13.68
N GLY A 18 -25.37 -36.36 14.76
CA GLY A 18 -24.93 -37.14 15.91
C GLY A 18 -25.88 -36.88 17.08
N THR A 19 -26.47 -37.95 17.63
CA THR A 19 -27.29 -37.96 18.85
C THR A 19 -26.51 -38.54 20.02
N ALA A 20 -26.57 -37.92 21.20
CA ALA A 20 -26.54 -38.56 22.53
C ALA A 20 -26.79 -37.47 23.60
N THR A 21 -28.03 -37.33 24.08
CA THR A 21 -28.59 -37.79 25.38
C THR A 21 -28.23 -36.94 26.60
N ASP A 22 -29.25 -36.18 27.04
CA ASP A 22 -29.70 -35.86 28.40
C ASP A 22 -28.70 -35.47 29.49
N SER A 23 -28.66 -34.17 29.79
CA SER A 23 -28.71 -33.69 31.16
C SER A 23 -29.48 -32.36 31.22
N ASP A 24 -30.61 -32.43 31.91
CA ASP A 24 -31.48 -31.37 32.42
C ASP A 24 -30.80 -30.00 32.56
N CYS A 25 -31.15 -29.05 31.70
CA CYS A 25 -30.90 -27.62 31.86
C CYS A 25 -32.08 -26.84 31.26
N ASP A 26 -32.99 -26.41 32.13
CA ASP A 26 -34.01 -25.40 31.85
C ASP A 26 -33.31 -24.07 31.53
N CYS A 27 -33.24 -23.74 30.24
CA CYS A 27 -32.83 -22.44 29.75
C CYS A 27 -33.70 -22.11 28.53
N THR A 28 -34.92 -21.68 28.79
CA THR A 28 -35.75 -20.98 27.82
C THR A 28 -34.94 -19.82 27.22
N PRO A 29 -34.67 -19.75 25.90
CA PRO A 29 -33.94 -18.64 25.32
C PRO A 29 -34.83 -17.38 25.34
N PRO A 30 -34.35 -16.23 25.85
CA PRO A 30 -35.08 -14.98 25.75
C PRO A 30 -35.22 -14.57 24.27
N GLY A 31 -36.42 -14.11 23.90
CA GLY A 31 -36.74 -13.66 22.56
C GLY A 31 -35.75 -12.62 22.05
N LEU A 32 -35.33 -12.79 20.80
CA LEU A 32 -34.55 -11.80 20.06
C LEU A 32 -35.42 -10.55 19.82
N PRO A 33 -35.01 -9.36 20.27
CA PRO A 33 -35.63 -8.13 19.85
C PRO A 33 -35.37 -7.88 18.36
N GLN A 34 -36.39 -7.30 17.75
CA GLN A 34 -36.53 -6.89 16.37
C GLN A 34 -35.41 -5.95 15.89
N GLU A 35 -35.15 -6.01 14.57
CA GLU A 35 -34.25 -5.14 13.83
C GLU A 35 -34.52 -3.65 14.10
N ASP A 36 -33.59 -3.00 14.80
CA ASP A 36 -33.37 -1.58 14.67
C ASP A 36 -32.17 -1.35 13.76
N GLY A 37 -32.45 -0.78 12.59
CA GLY A 37 -31.48 -0.48 11.54
C GLY A 37 -30.30 0.32 12.08
N VAL A 38 -29.14 -0.33 12.16
CA VAL A 38 -27.87 0.32 12.45
C VAL A 38 -27.48 1.12 11.21
N LYS A 39 -27.62 2.44 11.30
CA LYS A 39 -26.93 3.39 10.42
C LYS A 39 -25.43 3.15 10.56
N PHE A 40 -24.87 2.33 9.68
CA PHE A 40 -23.42 2.14 9.57
C PHE A 40 -22.84 3.28 8.73
N VAL A 41 -22.61 4.42 9.37
CA VAL A 41 -21.72 5.46 8.85
C VAL A 41 -20.86 5.99 10.00
N GLN A 42 -19.55 5.99 9.73
CA GLN A 42 -18.42 6.64 10.41
C GLN A 42 -17.60 5.85 11.45
N ASN A 43 -16.28 5.90 11.18
CA ASN A 43 -15.12 5.50 11.97
C ASN A 43 -14.72 4.02 12.00
N LEU A 44 -14.26 3.52 10.84
CA LEU A 44 -13.15 2.55 10.81
C LEU A 44 -11.86 3.25 10.37
N THR A 45 -11.26 3.97 11.30
CA THR A 45 -9.81 4.23 11.26
C THR A 45 -9.26 3.80 12.61
N SER A 46 -9.19 2.49 12.84
CA SER A 46 -8.27 2.00 13.86
C SER A 46 -6.88 2.44 13.42
N GLU A 47 -6.25 3.33 14.19
CA GLU A 47 -4.87 3.69 13.93
C GLU A 47 -4.02 2.43 13.97
N LEU A 48 -3.19 2.22 12.94
CA LEU A 48 -2.24 1.12 12.98
C LEU A 48 -1.33 1.28 14.19
N SER A 49 -1.07 0.17 14.88
CA SER A 49 -0.06 0.18 15.93
C SER A 49 1.32 0.44 15.31
N GLN A 50 2.28 0.89 16.13
CA GLN A 50 3.66 1.04 15.64
C GLN A 50 4.24 -0.29 15.12
N ILE A 51 3.78 -1.41 15.66
CA ILE A 51 4.19 -2.74 15.21
C ILE A 51 3.65 -2.98 13.80
N ASP A 52 2.37 -2.71 13.55
CA ASP A 52 1.76 -2.90 12.22
C ASP A 52 2.42 -2.01 11.17
N VAL A 53 2.72 -0.76 11.51
CA VAL A 53 3.45 0.16 10.61
C VAL A 53 4.84 -0.39 10.27
N ARG A 54 5.57 -0.97 11.23
CA ARG A 54 6.88 -1.59 10.98
C ARG A 54 6.77 -2.82 10.09
N VAL A 55 5.78 -3.68 10.33
CA VAL A 55 5.54 -4.87 9.48
C VAL A 55 5.17 -4.43 8.07
N MET A 56 4.26 -3.47 7.92
CA MET A 56 3.90 -2.90 6.62
C MET A 56 5.13 -2.32 5.91
N SER A 57 5.94 -1.54 6.62
CA SER A 57 7.17 -0.98 6.04
C SER A 57 8.11 -2.07 5.53
N ALA A 58 8.35 -3.11 6.33
CA ALA A 58 9.19 -4.23 5.95
C ALA A 58 8.66 -4.96 4.70
N GLU A 59 7.36 -5.20 4.62
CA GLU A 59 6.73 -5.85 3.46
C GLU A 59 6.81 -4.99 2.20
N LEU A 60 6.55 -3.69 2.30
CA LEU A 60 6.70 -2.74 1.19
C LEU A 60 8.15 -2.68 0.71
N CYS A 61 9.13 -2.64 1.61
CA CYS A 61 10.54 -2.64 1.23
C CYS A 61 11.00 -3.98 0.61
N LEU A 62 10.40 -5.10 1.01
CA LEU A 62 10.64 -6.40 0.39
C LEU A 62 10.10 -6.45 -1.04
N ILE A 63 8.98 -5.77 -1.32
CA ILE A 63 8.43 -5.65 -2.69
C ILE A 63 9.44 -5.02 -3.64
N LEU A 64 10.14 -3.96 -3.21
CA LEU A 64 11.21 -3.32 -4.02
C LEU A 64 12.36 -4.29 -4.31
N THR A 65 12.73 -5.11 -3.32
CA THR A 65 13.79 -6.12 -3.48
C THR A 65 13.37 -7.20 -4.48
N LYS A 66 12.13 -7.67 -4.41
CA LYS A 66 11.60 -8.66 -5.36
C LYS A 66 11.52 -8.10 -6.78
N GLU A 67 11.05 -6.87 -6.95
CA GLU A 67 11.02 -6.19 -8.25
C GLU A 67 12.42 -6.11 -8.87
N SER A 68 13.44 -5.78 -8.07
CA SER A 68 14.82 -5.69 -8.58
C SER A 68 15.45 -7.03 -8.96
N SER A 69 14.85 -8.17 -8.59
CA SER A 69 15.48 -9.50 -8.70
C SER A 69 14.67 -10.55 -9.47
N LEU A 70 13.37 -10.34 -9.67
CA LEU A 70 12.47 -11.30 -10.28
C LEU A 70 11.89 -10.77 -11.59
N ASP A 71 12.10 -11.51 -12.68
CA ASP A 71 11.47 -11.20 -13.96
C ASP A 71 9.93 -11.27 -13.84
N LYS A 72 9.24 -10.25 -14.36
CA LYS A 72 7.76 -10.12 -14.37
C LYS A 72 7.11 -10.02 -13.00
N TYR A 73 7.85 -9.66 -11.96
CA TYR A 73 7.23 -9.22 -10.72
C TYR A 73 6.48 -7.89 -10.96
N SER A 74 5.35 -7.72 -10.29
CA SER A 74 4.52 -6.52 -10.43
C SER A 74 4.54 -5.74 -9.13
N ALA A 75 5.52 -4.84 -8.98
CA ALA A 75 5.61 -3.99 -7.79
C ALA A 75 4.30 -3.24 -7.54
N ALA A 76 3.71 -2.61 -8.55
CA ALA A 76 2.48 -1.82 -8.43
C ALA A 76 1.31 -2.62 -7.82
N GLU A 77 1.05 -3.83 -8.34
CA GLU A 77 -0.02 -4.68 -7.81
C GLU A 77 0.26 -5.12 -6.37
N ASN A 78 1.49 -5.55 -6.08
CA ASN A 78 1.84 -6.02 -4.74
C ASN A 78 1.88 -4.89 -3.70
N LEU A 79 2.26 -3.67 -4.09
CA LEU A 79 2.16 -2.48 -3.25
C LEU A 79 0.69 -2.20 -2.92
N GLU A 80 -0.19 -2.21 -3.92
CA GLU A 80 -1.61 -1.98 -3.70
C GLU A 80 -2.23 -3.04 -2.77
N GLU A 81 -2.02 -4.33 -3.06
CA GLU A 81 -2.55 -5.43 -2.23
C GLU A 81 -2.06 -5.33 -0.77
N THR A 82 -0.81 -4.94 -0.57
CA THR A 82 -0.26 -4.73 0.77
C THR A 82 -0.96 -3.58 1.48
N LEU A 83 -1.11 -2.43 0.81
CA LEU A 83 -1.79 -1.28 1.40
C LEU A 83 -3.27 -1.57 1.68
N LEU A 84 -3.99 -2.25 0.77
CA LEU A 84 -5.38 -2.66 0.97
C LEU A 84 -5.54 -3.58 2.19
N ARG A 85 -4.62 -4.54 2.37
CA ARG A 85 -4.62 -5.45 3.52
C ARG A 85 -4.45 -4.68 4.84
N PHE A 86 -3.46 -3.80 4.94
CA PHE A 86 -3.20 -3.06 6.17
C PHE A 86 -4.27 -2.00 6.45
N SER A 87 -4.84 -1.39 5.42
CA SER A 87 -5.89 -0.39 5.58
C SER A 87 -7.28 -0.99 5.77
N SER A 88 -7.45 -2.30 5.54
CA SER A 88 -8.76 -2.97 5.44
C SER A 88 -9.72 -2.30 4.42
N ILE A 89 -9.16 -1.67 3.37
CA ILE A 89 -9.95 -1.04 2.31
C ILE A 89 -10.21 -2.09 1.23
N SER A 90 -11.44 -2.11 0.70
CA SER A 90 -11.80 -2.99 -0.41
C SER A 90 -11.82 -2.23 -1.74
N ARG A 91 -11.42 -2.89 -2.83
CA ARG A 91 -11.51 -2.33 -4.19
C ARG A 91 -12.93 -1.99 -4.63
N ILE A 92 -13.95 -2.64 -4.05
CA ILE A 92 -15.35 -2.35 -4.36
C ILE A 92 -15.86 -1.10 -3.63
N SER A 93 -15.11 -0.59 -2.66
CA SER A 93 -15.51 0.62 -1.92
C SER A 93 -15.50 1.82 -2.86
N PRO A 94 -16.51 2.70 -2.80
CA PRO A 94 -16.50 3.95 -3.55
C PRO A 94 -15.23 4.75 -3.25
N ASN A 95 -14.55 5.25 -4.29
CA ASN A 95 -13.32 6.03 -4.17
C ASN A 95 -12.20 5.31 -3.38
N TYR A 96 -12.09 3.97 -3.47
CA TYR A 96 -11.10 3.22 -2.70
C TYR A 96 -9.67 3.75 -2.88
N LYS A 97 -9.30 4.20 -4.09
CA LYS A 97 -7.99 4.83 -4.36
C LYS A 97 -7.75 6.06 -3.50
N LEU A 98 -8.73 6.96 -3.39
CA LEU A 98 -8.61 8.14 -2.53
C LEU A 98 -8.48 7.75 -1.05
N GLN A 99 -9.25 6.76 -0.61
CA GLN A 99 -9.13 6.24 0.76
C GLN A 99 -7.73 5.66 1.01
N LEU A 100 -7.19 4.92 0.05
CA LEU A 100 -5.87 4.32 0.12
C LEU A 100 -4.75 5.36 0.09
N ALA A 101 -4.91 6.45 -0.68
CA ALA A 101 -4.00 7.59 -0.67
C ALA A 101 -3.98 8.28 0.69
N ASN A 102 -5.16 8.49 1.31
CA ASN A 102 -5.25 9.06 2.66
C ASN A 102 -4.57 8.17 3.70
N PHE A 103 -4.79 6.86 3.61
CA PHE A 103 -4.12 5.87 4.46
C PHE A 103 -2.59 5.94 4.30
N TRP A 104 -2.09 5.92 3.06
CA TRP A 104 -0.67 6.06 2.77
C TRP A 104 -0.12 7.37 3.36
N ASN A 105 -0.75 8.50 3.06
CA ASN A 105 -0.27 9.82 3.49
C ASN A 105 -0.16 9.92 5.02
N LYS A 106 -1.09 9.30 5.75
CA LYS A 106 -1.07 9.25 7.23
C LYS A 106 0.15 8.53 7.79
N HIS A 107 0.65 7.50 7.10
CA HIS A 107 1.70 6.62 7.62
C HIS A 107 3.05 6.77 6.90
N SER A 108 3.08 7.44 5.76
CA SER A 108 4.22 7.52 4.83
C SER A 108 5.54 7.93 5.49
N GLU A 109 5.54 8.92 6.38
CA GLU A 109 6.75 9.36 7.11
C GLU A 109 7.43 8.23 7.91
N SER A 110 6.67 7.22 8.33
CA SER A 110 7.18 6.07 9.09
C SER A 110 7.61 4.90 8.20
N ILE A 111 7.43 4.97 6.88
CA ILE A 111 7.74 3.88 5.95
C ILE A 111 9.20 3.95 5.53
N ILE A 112 10.03 3.47 6.45
CA ILE A 112 11.48 3.42 6.30
C ILE A 112 11.94 1.99 5.98
N CYS A 113 12.72 1.85 4.92
CA CYS A 113 13.44 0.62 4.62
C CYS A 113 14.71 0.55 5.44
N GLU A 114 14.86 -0.52 6.20
CA GLU A 114 16.07 -0.77 6.98
C GLU A 114 17.30 -0.98 6.09
N ALA A 115 18.48 -0.73 6.66
CA ALA A 115 19.74 -0.93 5.96
C ALA A 115 19.99 -2.42 5.67
N ASN A 116 20.57 -2.74 4.51
CA ASN A 116 20.88 -4.12 4.15
C ASN A 116 22.38 -4.30 3.84
N SER A 117 23.14 -4.87 4.78
CA SER A 117 24.52 -5.37 4.60
C SER A 117 25.44 -4.54 3.69
N GLY A 118 25.35 -3.21 3.76
CA GLY A 118 26.20 -2.27 3.00
C GLY A 118 25.74 -1.92 1.58
N LEU A 119 24.63 -2.49 1.06
CA LEU A 119 24.12 -2.17 -0.27
C LEU A 119 23.30 -0.88 -0.27
N PHE A 120 22.35 -0.76 0.66
CA PHE A 120 21.49 0.41 0.77
C PHE A 120 21.39 0.88 2.23
N PRO A 121 21.52 2.20 2.49
CA PRO A 121 21.35 2.76 3.83
C PRO A 121 19.88 2.72 4.25
N ARG A 122 19.65 2.87 5.56
CA ARG A 122 18.30 3.07 6.10
C ARG A 122 17.71 4.35 5.50
N GLN A 123 16.58 4.25 4.81
CA GLN A 123 15.96 5.40 4.14
C GLN A 123 14.49 5.20 3.79
N HIS A 124 13.78 6.28 3.48
CA HIS A 124 12.38 6.22 3.05
C HIS A 124 12.17 5.38 1.77
N LEU A 125 11.03 4.68 1.68
CA LEU A 125 10.67 3.79 0.56
C LEU A 125 10.91 4.40 -0.82
N PHE A 126 10.51 5.66 -1.01
CA PHE A 126 10.65 6.32 -2.31
C PHE A 126 12.11 6.54 -2.73
N LYS A 127 12.98 6.92 -1.78
CA LYS A 127 14.41 7.05 -2.05
C LYS A 127 15.02 5.69 -2.36
N ARG A 128 14.58 4.64 -1.64
CA ARG A 128 14.98 3.26 -1.91
C ARG A 128 14.57 2.79 -3.30
N ALA A 129 13.38 3.14 -3.79
CA ALA A 129 12.96 2.78 -5.14
C ALA A 129 13.90 3.36 -6.22
N ILE A 130 14.32 4.62 -6.05
CA ILE A 130 15.30 5.26 -6.95
C ILE A 130 16.68 4.60 -6.83
N GLN A 131 17.16 4.38 -5.60
CA GLN A 131 18.47 3.76 -5.39
C GLN A 131 18.57 2.34 -5.96
N MET A 132 17.46 1.61 -5.99
CA MET A 132 17.36 0.26 -6.52
C MET A 132 17.05 0.22 -8.02
N ASN A 133 16.95 1.37 -8.70
CA ASN A 133 16.56 1.48 -10.11
C ASN A 133 15.19 0.86 -10.44
N VAL A 134 14.25 0.84 -9.48
CA VAL A 134 12.87 0.33 -9.65
C VAL A 134 11.82 1.46 -9.61
N GLN A 135 12.26 2.71 -9.72
CA GLN A 135 11.40 3.89 -9.62
C GLN A 135 10.27 3.93 -10.64
N ASP A 136 10.44 3.41 -11.85
CA ASP A 136 9.35 3.39 -12.84
C ASP A 136 8.20 2.50 -12.34
N LYS A 137 8.52 1.35 -11.76
CA LYS A 137 7.53 0.35 -11.31
C LYS A 137 6.87 0.72 -10.00
N VAL A 138 7.57 1.46 -9.16
CA VAL A 138 7.08 1.87 -7.84
C VAL A 138 6.47 3.26 -7.88
N LEU A 139 7.19 4.25 -8.41
CA LEU A 139 6.74 5.63 -8.43
C LEU A 139 5.81 5.86 -9.62
N VAL A 140 6.27 5.66 -10.85
CA VAL A 140 5.47 6.04 -12.04
C VAL A 140 4.23 5.16 -12.20
N ASP A 141 4.40 3.84 -12.18
CA ASP A 141 3.31 2.87 -12.41
C ASP A 141 2.31 2.82 -11.23
N TYR A 142 2.66 3.35 -10.04
CA TYR A 142 1.79 3.27 -8.86
C TYR A 142 1.59 4.61 -8.12
N PHE A 143 2.58 5.09 -7.36
CA PHE A 143 2.38 6.25 -6.47
C PHE A 143 2.10 7.57 -7.21
N LEU A 144 2.59 7.70 -8.44
CA LEU A 144 2.46 8.88 -9.31
C LEU A 144 1.50 8.63 -10.49
N SER A 145 0.62 7.64 -10.38
CA SER A 145 -0.20 7.16 -11.51
C SER A 145 -1.33 8.11 -11.91
N ASP A 146 -1.93 8.84 -10.96
CA ASP A 146 -3.01 9.81 -11.19
C ASP A 146 -3.13 10.74 -9.98
N GLU A 147 -2.70 11.99 -10.11
CA GLU A 147 -2.68 12.97 -9.01
C GLU A 147 -4.07 13.36 -8.51
N ASN A 148 -5.10 13.18 -9.34
CA ASN A 148 -6.47 13.55 -9.01
C ASN A 148 -7.21 12.41 -8.31
N LYS A 149 -6.97 11.15 -8.72
CA LYS A 149 -7.62 9.96 -8.13
C LYS A 149 -6.79 9.32 -7.02
N PHE A 150 -5.49 9.51 -7.03
CA PHE A 150 -4.53 8.96 -6.07
C PHE A 150 -3.55 10.06 -5.60
N PRO A 151 -4.04 11.05 -4.82
CA PRO A 151 -3.25 12.22 -4.40
C PRO A 151 -2.26 11.86 -3.28
N ILE A 152 -1.12 11.30 -3.66
CA ILE A 152 -0.03 10.96 -2.75
C ILE A 152 0.72 12.22 -2.31
N ASN A 153 0.93 12.37 -1.01
CA ASN A 153 1.78 13.41 -0.46
C ASN A 153 3.25 13.07 -0.74
N MET A 154 3.89 13.81 -1.65
CA MET A 154 5.31 13.64 -1.99
C MET A 154 6.24 14.46 -1.09
N ASN A 155 5.71 15.24 -0.14
CA ASN A 155 6.45 16.10 0.79
C ASN A 155 6.85 15.38 2.08
N VAL A 156 7.06 14.06 2.01
CA VAL A 156 7.47 13.25 3.15
C VAL A 156 8.87 13.65 3.59
N ILE A 157 9.01 14.03 4.87
CA ILE A 157 10.29 14.39 5.46
C ILE A 157 10.89 13.17 6.13
N GLU A 158 12.10 12.80 5.70
CA GLU A 158 12.95 11.86 6.42
C GLU A 158 13.97 12.65 7.24
N VAL A 159 14.13 12.30 8.52
CA VAL A 159 15.20 12.82 9.37
C VAL A 159 16.35 11.82 9.35
N LEU A 160 17.50 12.25 8.83
CA LEU A 160 18.73 11.47 8.76
C LEU A 160 19.40 11.39 10.14
N ASN A 161 20.40 10.51 10.28
CA ASN A 161 21.06 10.25 11.56
C ASN A 161 21.79 11.46 12.16
N ASP A 162 22.20 12.42 11.31
CA ASP A 162 22.83 13.69 11.70
C ASP A 162 21.80 14.80 12.01
N GLY A 163 20.51 14.48 11.92
CA GLY A 163 19.42 15.43 12.11
C GLY A 163 19.04 16.22 10.86
N GLU A 164 19.72 16.01 9.72
CA GLU A 164 19.36 16.63 8.45
C GLU A 164 17.98 16.14 7.99
N LYS A 165 17.14 17.06 7.53
CA LYS A 165 15.84 16.75 6.94
C LYS A 165 15.99 16.63 5.43
N SER A 166 15.44 15.56 4.86
CA SER A 166 15.54 15.28 3.43
C SER A 166 14.25 14.71 2.88
N THR A 167 13.72 15.34 1.84
CA THR A 167 12.59 14.84 1.04
C THR A 167 13.07 13.97 -0.12
N ILE A 168 12.13 13.40 -0.88
CA ILE A 168 12.47 12.71 -2.14
C ILE A 168 13.09 13.67 -3.17
N LEU A 169 12.68 14.94 -3.21
CA LEU A 169 13.25 15.91 -4.15
C LEU A 169 14.69 16.28 -3.79
N ASP A 170 14.99 16.43 -2.50
CA ASP A 170 16.39 16.62 -2.04
C ASP A 170 17.26 15.43 -2.44
N TYR A 171 16.72 14.21 -2.29
CA TYR A 171 17.42 13.00 -2.70
C TYR A 171 17.66 12.93 -4.21
N ILE A 172 16.65 13.25 -5.03
CA ILE A 172 16.79 13.29 -6.50
C ILE A 172 17.82 14.35 -6.92
N ASP A 173 17.77 15.54 -6.32
CA ASP A 173 18.74 16.61 -6.60
C ASP A 173 20.17 16.16 -6.29
N LYS A 174 20.36 15.42 -5.18
CA LYS A 174 21.65 14.81 -4.83
C LYS A 174 22.08 13.78 -5.89
N VAL A 175 21.21 12.85 -6.27
CA VAL A 175 21.51 11.82 -7.30
C VAL A 175 21.94 12.47 -8.62
N ILE A 176 21.23 13.49 -9.08
CA ILE A 176 21.54 14.18 -10.35
C ILE A 176 22.89 14.91 -10.28
N ALA A 177 23.29 15.40 -9.11
CA ALA A 177 24.54 16.11 -8.91
C ALA A 177 25.77 15.20 -8.80
N GLU A 178 25.60 13.87 -8.69
CA GLU A 178 26.72 12.94 -8.61
C GLU A 178 27.49 12.88 -9.94
N PRO A 179 28.84 13.01 -9.95
CA PRO A 179 29.62 13.01 -11.18
C PRO A 179 29.41 11.77 -12.06
N ASP A 180 29.18 10.62 -11.43
CA ASP A 180 29.00 9.32 -12.08
C ASP A 180 27.54 8.88 -12.15
N ALA A 181 26.57 9.80 -11.94
CA ALA A 181 25.16 9.45 -11.85
C ALA A 181 24.63 8.70 -13.09
N ASN A 182 25.10 9.06 -14.28
CA ASN A 182 24.74 8.41 -15.55
C ASN A 182 25.22 6.94 -15.67
N GLN A 183 26.18 6.52 -14.83
CA GLN A 183 26.66 5.14 -14.81
C GLN A 183 25.81 4.24 -13.90
N ILE A 184 25.10 4.85 -12.94
CA ILE A 184 24.36 4.16 -11.88
C ILE A 184 22.85 4.23 -12.15
N TYR A 185 22.37 5.35 -12.69
CA TYR A 185 20.95 5.66 -12.84
C TYR A 185 20.59 6.00 -14.27
N ASN A 186 19.32 5.74 -14.63
CA ASN A 186 18.72 6.35 -15.80
C ASN A 186 18.33 7.80 -15.48
N ILE A 187 19.26 8.74 -15.68
CA ILE A 187 19.07 10.16 -15.31
C ILE A 187 17.89 10.81 -16.03
N GLY A 188 17.59 10.41 -17.27
CA GLY A 188 16.40 10.88 -17.97
C GLY A 188 15.11 10.56 -17.22
N GLN A 189 14.99 9.33 -16.72
CA GLN A 189 13.83 8.90 -15.91
C GLN A 189 13.79 9.61 -14.56
N VAL A 190 14.92 9.72 -13.87
CA VAL A 190 15.01 10.41 -12.58
C VAL A 190 14.58 11.87 -12.70
N ILE A 191 15.02 12.57 -13.76
CA ILE A 191 14.58 13.94 -14.08
C ILE A 191 13.08 13.97 -14.43
N GLY A 192 12.57 12.97 -15.15
CA GLY A 192 11.14 12.84 -15.45
C GLY A 192 10.30 12.77 -14.17
N ILE A 193 10.70 11.91 -13.23
CA ILE A 193 10.04 11.75 -11.93
C ILE A 193 10.10 13.04 -11.12
N LYS A 194 11.26 13.71 -11.08
CA LYS A 194 11.40 15.03 -10.45
C LYS A 194 10.34 16.01 -10.96
N ASN A 195 10.21 16.12 -12.29
CA ASN A 195 9.26 17.03 -12.91
C ASN A 195 7.81 16.67 -12.58
N ILE A 196 7.46 15.38 -12.54
CA ILE A 196 6.12 14.92 -12.15
C ILE A 196 5.82 15.32 -10.71
N ILE A 197 6.75 15.05 -9.80
CA ILE A 197 6.60 15.37 -8.38
C ILE A 197 6.43 16.88 -8.18
N GLU A 198 7.27 17.71 -8.79
CA GLU A 198 7.19 19.18 -8.67
C GLU A 198 5.90 19.74 -9.26
N LYS A 199 5.50 19.30 -10.46
CA LYS A 199 4.41 19.94 -11.22
C LYS A 199 3.03 19.40 -10.90
N LEU A 200 2.91 18.09 -10.68
CA LEU A 200 1.61 17.42 -10.51
C LEU A 200 1.29 17.15 -9.04
N TYR A 201 2.31 16.89 -8.23
CA TYR A 201 2.14 16.55 -6.81
C TYR A 201 2.57 17.67 -5.85
N ASN A 202 2.89 18.86 -6.37
CA ASN A 202 3.33 20.03 -5.59
C ASN A 202 4.46 19.67 -4.61
N GLY A 203 5.39 18.85 -5.10
CA GLY A 203 6.55 18.39 -4.36
C GLY A 203 7.48 19.54 -4.01
N LYS A 204 8.03 19.47 -2.80
CA LYS A 204 8.89 20.47 -2.19
C LYS A 204 10.13 19.82 -1.60
N ARG A 205 11.20 20.58 -1.54
CA ARG A 205 12.43 20.26 -0.80
C ARG A 205 12.22 20.52 0.68
N ALA A 206 13.06 19.92 1.52
CA ALA A 206 12.98 20.09 2.97
C ALA A 206 13.09 21.55 3.41
N LYS A 207 13.87 22.37 2.68
CA LYS A 207 14.03 23.81 2.95
C LYS A 207 12.79 24.66 2.61
N GLU A 208 11.82 24.10 1.90
CA GLU A 208 10.59 24.76 1.43
C GLU A 208 9.35 24.38 2.26
N LEU A 209 9.54 23.54 3.29
CA LEU A 209 8.54 23.00 4.21
C LEU A 209 8.74 23.56 5.62
#